data_AF-A0A511MSM8-F1
#
_entry.id   AF-A0A511MSM8-F1
#
_cell.length_a   1.000
_cell.length_b   1.000
_cell.length_c   1.000
_cell.angle_alpha   90.00
_cell.angle_beta   90.00
_cell.angle_gamma   90.00
#
_symmetry.space_group_name_H-M   'P 1'
#
loop_
_entity.id
_entity.type
_entity.pdbx_description
1 polymer ?
#
loop_
_entity_poly.entity_id
_entity_poly.type
_entity_poly.pdbx_seq_one_letter_code
_entity_poly.pdbx_strand_id
1 'polypeptide(L)'
;MTAAQARGSGKIAEINGPDDDFGCRSFTTHAGWGGYMNKGKVVSIIPKDAPHTPEGITAASTLTEVRAAYPDLRFGVNWSSAAVPGHPANRYGFMGIYNNDYGTGQAVRSLLLFAADIDVCHN
;
A
#
# COMPACT_ATOMS: atom_id res chain seq x y z
N MET A 1 14.52 0.04 5.09
CA MET A 1 14.83 -1.35 5.53
C MET A 1 15.23 -2.15 4.30
N THR A 2 16.41 -2.82 4.31
CA THR A 2 16.89 -3.66 3.20
C THR A 2 16.31 -5.09 3.25
N ALA A 3 16.43 -5.90 2.18
CA ALA A 3 15.96 -7.29 2.16
C ALA A 3 16.72 -8.17 3.18
N ALA A 4 18.02 -7.94 3.35
CA ALA A 4 18.82 -8.59 4.39
C ALA A 4 18.37 -8.18 5.81
N GLN A 5 18.07 -6.90 6.03
CA GLN A 5 17.51 -6.42 7.30
C GLN A 5 16.10 -6.97 7.54
N ALA A 6 15.30 -7.12 6.49
CA ALA A 6 13.96 -7.67 6.55
C ALA A 6 14.00 -9.16 6.91
N ARG A 7 14.84 -9.97 6.24
CA ARG A 7 15.10 -11.39 6.57
C ARG A 7 15.66 -11.53 8.00
N GLY A 8 16.63 -10.69 8.38
CA GLY A 8 17.24 -10.68 9.72
C GLY A 8 16.33 -10.19 10.85
N SER A 9 15.18 -9.58 10.53
CA SER A 9 14.23 -9.11 11.55
C SER A 9 13.45 -10.22 12.25
N GLY A 10 13.44 -11.43 11.68
CA GLY A 10 12.60 -12.54 12.12
C GLY A 10 11.10 -12.34 11.86
N LYS A 11 10.71 -11.25 11.18
CA LYS A 11 9.30 -10.93 10.89
C LYS A 11 8.83 -11.45 9.52
N ILE A 12 9.75 -11.58 8.57
CA ILE A 12 9.48 -12.00 7.20
C ILE A 12 9.43 -13.53 7.14
N ALA A 13 8.31 -14.07 6.66
CA ALA A 13 8.11 -15.50 6.44
C ALA A 13 8.67 -15.94 5.09
N GLU A 14 8.44 -15.13 4.04
CA GLU A 14 8.86 -15.44 2.69
C GLU A 14 9.13 -14.16 1.88
N ILE A 15 10.09 -14.23 0.96
CA ILE A 15 10.31 -13.23 -0.09
C ILE A 15 10.19 -13.95 -1.42
N ASN A 16 9.20 -13.57 -2.21
CA ASN A 16 8.90 -14.16 -3.50
C ASN A 16 9.46 -13.29 -4.64
N GLY A 17 10.23 -13.91 -5.53
CA GLY A 17 10.88 -13.27 -6.67
C GLY A 17 12.41 -13.51 -6.69
N PRO A 18 13.06 -13.26 -7.83
CA PRO A 18 14.50 -13.45 -7.97
C PRO A 18 15.28 -12.49 -7.06
N ASP A 19 16.47 -12.93 -6.62
CA ASP A 19 17.34 -12.13 -5.76
C ASP A 19 18.10 -11.01 -6.51
N ASP A 20 17.81 -10.80 -7.79
CA ASP A 20 18.45 -9.75 -8.59
C ASP A 20 18.07 -8.34 -8.11
N ASP A 21 19.03 -7.42 -8.15
CA ASP A 21 18.91 -6.06 -7.62
C ASP A 21 17.95 -5.15 -8.40
N PHE A 22 17.29 -5.69 -9.43
CA PHE A 22 16.48 -4.93 -10.38
C PHE A 22 14.98 -5.24 -10.31
N GLY A 23 14.58 -6.37 -9.71
CA GLY A 23 13.19 -6.81 -9.65
C GLY A 23 12.38 -6.31 -8.46
N CYS A 24 11.09 -6.06 -8.73
CA CYS A 24 10.04 -5.96 -7.72
C CYS A 24 9.77 -7.33 -7.09
N ARG A 25 9.81 -7.40 -5.76
CA ARG A 25 9.64 -8.65 -5.00
C ARG A 25 8.50 -8.51 -4.02
N SER A 26 7.63 -9.49 -3.93
CA SER A 26 6.64 -9.53 -2.86
C SER A 26 7.24 -10.19 -1.62
N PHE A 27 6.73 -9.84 -0.46
CA PHE A 27 7.07 -10.53 0.79
C PHE A 27 5.81 -10.82 1.59
N THR A 28 5.89 -11.85 2.42
CA THR A 28 4.89 -12.15 3.45
C THR A 28 5.59 -12.20 4.80
N THR A 29 4.85 -11.91 5.86
CA THR A 29 5.33 -11.93 7.23
C THR A 29 4.68 -13.05 8.01
N HIS A 30 5.28 -13.47 9.12
CA HIS A 30 4.67 -14.49 10.00
C HIS A 30 3.35 -14.01 10.63
N ALA A 31 3.17 -12.70 10.77
CA ALA A 31 1.91 -12.10 11.20
C ALA A 31 0.86 -12.00 10.07
N GLY A 32 1.22 -12.44 8.85
CA GLY A 32 0.35 -12.58 7.68
C GLY A 32 0.09 -11.30 6.90
N TRP A 33 0.72 -10.17 7.26
CA TRP A 33 0.78 -9.01 6.38
C TRP A 33 1.85 -9.24 5.29
N GLY A 34 1.72 -8.56 4.17
CA GLY A 34 2.66 -8.64 3.07
C GLY A 34 3.03 -7.28 2.52
N GLY A 35 3.59 -7.25 1.32
CA GLY A 35 3.94 -6.02 0.64
C GLY A 35 4.94 -6.24 -0.46
N TYR A 36 5.54 -5.14 -0.91
CA TYR A 36 6.54 -5.17 -1.98
C TYR A 36 7.86 -4.54 -1.55
N MET A 37 8.93 -5.05 -2.14
CA MET A 37 10.27 -4.50 -2.08
C MET A 37 10.76 -4.14 -3.48
N ASN A 38 11.53 -3.05 -3.57
CA ASN A 38 12.23 -2.62 -4.77
C ASN A 38 13.67 -2.24 -4.40
N LYS A 39 14.67 -2.72 -5.16
CA LYS A 39 16.11 -2.50 -4.88
C LYS A 39 16.49 -2.80 -3.42
N GLY A 40 15.98 -3.93 -2.94
CA GLY A 40 16.13 -4.36 -1.57
C GLY A 40 15.38 -3.54 -0.52
N LYS A 41 14.68 -2.44 -0.84
CA LYS A 41 13.94 -1.64 0.13
C LYS A 41 12.47 -2.03 0.17
N VAL A 42 11.86 -2.12 1.36
CA VAL A 42 10.39 -2.18 1.48
C VAL A 42 9.80 -0.88 0.95
N VAL A 43 8.93 -0.99 -0.06
CA VAL A 43 8.30 0.16 -0.73
C VAL A 43 6.81 0.25 -0.47
N SER A 44 6.17 -0.88 -0.13
CA SER A 44 4.78 -0.91 0.27
C SER A 44 4.48 -2.04 1.23
N ILE A 45 3.45 -1.83 2.04
CA ILE A 45 2.95 -2.76 3.06
C ILE A 45 1.45 -2.94 2.82
N ILE A 46 1.03 -4.19 2.72
CA ILE A 46 -0.35 -4.63 2.64
C ILE A 46 -0.68 -5.37 3.95
N PRO A 47 -1.39 -4.72 4.87
CA PRO A 47 -1.80 -5.33 6.13
C PRO A 47 -2.73 -6.53 5.91
N LYS A 48 -2.65 -7.54 6.80
CA LYS A 48 -3.45 -8.77 6.75
C LYS A 48 -4.93 -8.52 6.98
N ASP A 49 -5.21 -7.86 8.09
CA ASP A 49 -6.54 -7.44 8.49
C ASP A 49 -6.67 -5.99 8.09
N ALA A 50 -7.75 -5.61 7.38
CA ALA A 50 -7.95 -4.27 6.85
C ALA A 50 -7.91 -3.25 8.01
N PRO A 51 -6.78 -2.57 8.24
CA PRO A 51 -6.71 -1.60 9.31
C PRO A 51 -7.47 -0.39 8.82
N HIS A 52 -8.35 0.15 9.64
CA HIS A 52 -8.91 1.44 9.27
C HIS A 52 -7.81 2.50 9.37
N THR A 53 -7.91 3.53 8.53
CA THR A 53 -7.11 4.73 8.75
C THR A 53 -7.51 5.41 10.07
N PRO A 54 -6.74 6.38 10.60
CA PRO A 54 -7.16 7.17 11.77
C PRO A 54 -8.51 7.86 11.58
N GLU A 55 -8.85 8.19 10.35
CA GLU A 55 -10.13 8.77 9.93
C GLU A 55 -11.26 7.74 9.80
N GLY A 56 -10.97 6.44 10.02
CA GLY A 56 -11.96 5.37 10.01
C GLY A 56 -12.22 4.71 8.65
N ILE A 57 -11.42 5.02 7.61
CA ILE A 57 -11.59 4.41 6.29
C ILE A 57 -11.15 2.96 6.29
N THR A 58 -12.02 2.04 5.89
CA THR A 58 -11.81 0.57 5.89
C THR A 58 -11.83 -0.01 4.48
N ALA A 59 -11.52 -1.31 4.35
CA ALA A 59 -11.85 -2.11 3.17
C ALA A 59 -13.37 -2.38 3.09
N ALA A 60 -14.11 -1.33 2.76
CA ALA A 60 -15.55 -1.31 2.42
C ALA A 60 -16.01 0.14 2.21
N SER A 61 -15.22 1.12 2.68
CA SER A 61 -15.53 2.53 2.53
C SER A 61 -15.67 2.92 1.06
N THR A 62 -16.70 3.70 0.77
CA THR A 62 -17.03 4.20 -0.56
C THR A 62 -16.09 5.32 -0.98
N LEU A 63 -16.00 5.58 -2.28
CA LEU A 63 -15.30 6.75 -2.82
C LEU A 63 -15.73 8.06 -2.14
N THR A 64 -17.02 8.23 -1.83
CA THR A 64 -17.53 9.42 -1.16
C THR A 64 -16.94 9.59 0.23
N GLU A 65 -16.90 8.52 1.03
CA GLU A 65 -16.30 8.53 2.36
C GLU A 65 -14.79 8.81 2.29
N VAL A 66 -14.09 8.19 1.34
CA VAL A 66 -12.64 8.41 1.16
C VAL A 66 -12.35 9.86 0.77
N ARG A 67 -13.12 10.47 -0.14
CA ARG A 67 -12.95 11.89 -0.52
C ARG A 67 -13.26 12.84 0.63
N ALA A 68 -14.22 12.49 1.49
CA ALA A 68 -14.55 13.29 2.66
C ALA A 68 -13.43 13.27 3.70
N ALA A 69 -12.81 12.10 3.94
CA ALA A 69 -11.69 11.95 4.85
C ALA A 69 -10.36 12.49 4.27
N TYR A 70 -10.16 12.37 2.95
CA TYR A 70 -8.93 12.75 2.25
C TYR A 70 -9.24 13.66 1.05
N PRO A 71 -9.36 14.98 1.28
CA PRO A 71 -9.61 15.94 0.20
C PRO A 71 -8.49 16.01 -0.85
N ASP A 72 -7.28 15.54 -0.51
CA ASP A 72 -6.12 15.48 -1.40
C ASP A 72 -6.04 14.17 -2.21
N LEU A 73 -7.08 13.32 -2.17
CA LEU A 73 -7.14 12.05 -2.88
C LEU A 73 -6.78 12.22 -4.37
N ARG A 74 -5.73 11.51 -4.78
CA ARG A 74 -5.26 11.43 -6.16
C ARG A 74 -5.67 10.10 -6.76
N PHE A 75 -6.31 10.15 -7.92
CA PHE A 75 -6.66 8.94 -8.65
C PHE A 75 -5.46 8.37 -9.39
N GLY A 76 -5.27 7.06 -9.28
CA GLY A 76 -4.27 6.30 -10.03
C GLY A 76 -4.89 5.17 -10.83
N VAL A 77 -4.10 4.61 -11.74
CA VAL A 77 -4.53 3.49 -12.60
C VAL A 77 -4.71 2.21 -11.79
N ASN A 78 -3.81 1.94 -10.84
CA ASN A 78 -3.80 0.71 -10.05
C ASN A 78 -4.39 0.87 -8.64
N TRP A 79 -4.40 2.09 -8.11
CA TRP A 79 -5.08 2.49 -6.88
C TRP A 79 -5.10 4.01 -6.78
N SER A 80 -6.06 4.54 -6.03
CA SER A 80 -6.07 5.95 -5.64
C SER A 80 -5.27 6.14 -4.36
N SER A 81 -4.73 7.34 -4.11
CA SER A 81 -3.84 7.57 -2.97
C SER A 81 -3.99 8.93 -2.33
N ALA A 82 -3.69 9.02 -1.03
CA ALA A 82 -3.73 10.26 -0.26
C ALA A 82 -2.52 10.35 0.68
N ALA A 83 -2.22 11.57 1.16
CA ALA A 83 -1.20 11.77 2.18
C ALA A 83 -1.58 11.07 3.49
N VAL A 84 -0.57 10.56 4.20
CA VAL A 84 -0.73 10.11 5.59
C VAL A 84 -0.52 11.32 6.49
N PRO A 85 -1.50 11.72 7.32
CA PRO A 85 -1.35 12.86 8.23
C PRO A 85 -0.13 12.69 9.15
N GLY A 86 0.70 13.73 9.24
CA GLY A 86 1.94 13.71 10.04
C GLY A 86 3.11 12.91 9.44
N HIS A 87 2.91 12.21 8.32
CA HIS A 87 3.93 11.36 7.69
C HIS A 87 4.10 11.69 6.20
N PRO A 88 4.80 12.79 5.85
CA PRO A 88 4.88 13.30 4.49
C PRO A 88 5.57 12.35 3.49
N ALA A 89 6.42 11.45 3.99
CA ALA A 89 7.09 10.41 3.20
C ALA A 89 6.18 9.21 2.86
N ASN A 90 4.95 9.17 3.37
CA ASN A 90 4.06 8.01 3.25
C ASN A 90 2.74 8.40 2.59
N ARG A 91 2.13 7.42 1.94
CA ARG A 91 0.81 7.53 1.31
C ARG A 91 -0.05 6.32 1.68
N TYR A 92 -1.34 6.57 1.86
CA TYR A 92 -2.34 5.52 1.80
C TYR A 92 -2.67 5.24 0.33
N GLY A 93 -2.77 3.96 -0.03
CA GLY A 93 -3.35 3.53 -1.30
C GLY A 93 -4.67 2.82 -1.04
N PHE A 94 -5.71 3.25 -1.74
CA PHE A 94 -7.07 2.76 -1.69
C PHE A 94 -7.31 1.89 -2.93
N MET A 95 -7.11 0.58 -2.81
CA MET A 95 -7.33 -0.36 -3.91
C MET A 95 -8.83 -0.54 -4.14
N GLY A 96 -9.26 -0.66 -5.40
CA GLY A 96 -10.69 -0.69 -5.74
C GLY A 96 -11.30 0.69 -5.94
N ILE A 97 -10.48 1.75 -5.92
CA ILE A 97 -10.82 3.09 -6.41
C ILE A 97 -9.75 3.47 -7.44
N TYR A 98 -10.14 3.62 -8.69
CA TYR A 98 -9.29 3.85 -9.85
C TYR A 98 -9.68 5.15 -10.57
N ASN A 99 -8.82 5.63 -11.47
CA ASN A 99 -9.02 6.89 -12.19
C ASN A 99 -10.23 6.92 -13.13
N ASN A 100 -10.67 5.76 -13.63
CA ASN A 100 -11.88 5.62 -14.43
C ASN A 100 -13.16 5.55 -13.58
N ASP A 101 -13.07 5.54 -12.25
CA ASP A 101 -14.22 5.36 -11.36
C ASP A 101 -14.93 6.67 -10.98
N TYR A 102 -14.66 7.76 -11.70
CA TYR A 102 -15.30 9.06 -11.48
C TYR A 102 -16.84 8.95 -11.55
N GLY A 103 -17.48 8.81 -10.38
CA GLY A 103 -18.94 8.77 -10.23
C GLY A 103 -19.57 7.40 -9.97
N THR A 104 -18.78 6.33 -9.80
CA THR A 104 -19.33 5.01 -9.46
C THR A 104 -19.25 4.77 -7.95
N GLY A 105 -20.26 4.14 -7.36
CA GLY A 105 -20.32 3.81 -5.92
C GLY A 105 -19.35 2.71 -5.49
N GLN A 106 -18.14 2.70 -6.06
CA GLN A 106 -17.10 1.74 -5.73
C GLN A 106 -16.57 1.96 -4.32
N ALA A 107 -16.09 0.86 -3.76
CA ALA A 107 -15.60 0.77 -2.39
C ALA A 107 -14.15 0.28 -2.38
N VAL A 108 -13.42 0.72 -1.36
CA VAL A 108 -12.10 0.22 -1.03
C VAL A 108 -12.18 -1.28 -0.82
N ARG A 109 -11.40 -2.03 -1.58
CA ARG A 109 -11.26 -3.49 -1.44
C ARG A 109 -10.08 -3.88 -0.56
N SER A 110 -9.05 -3.03 -0.54
CA SER A 110 -7.86 -3.21 0.29
C SER A 110 -7.16 -1.86 0.49
N LEU A 111 -6.40 -1.78 1.58
CA LEU A 111 -5.58 -0.64 1.93
C LEU A 111 -4.12 -1.03 1.83
N LEU A 112 -3.28 -0.10 1.39
CA LEU A 112 -1.83 -0.25 1.41
C LEU A 112 -1.18 1.03 1.94
N LEU A 113 -0.04 0.86 2.60
CA LEU A 113 0.83 1.96 3.00
C LEU A 113 2.09 1.93 2.14
N PHE A 114 2.46 3.03 1.50
CA PHE A 114 3.62 3.06 0.62
C PHE A 114 4.43 4.35 0.72
N ALA A 115 5.69 4.28 0.28
CA ALA A 115 6.59 5.44 0.22
C ALA A 115 6.20 6.37 -0.93
N ALA A 116 6.14 7.68 -0.66
CA ALA A 116 5.69 8.69 -1.62
C ALA A 116 6.69 8.97 -2.77
N ASP A 117 7.96 8.66 -2.56
CA ASP A 117 9.12 9.06 -3.39
C ASP A 117 9.85 7.89 -4.03
N ILE A 118 9.32 6.66 -3.88
CA ILE A 118 9.92 5.46 -4.44
C ILE A 118 9.00 4.92 -5.52
N ASP A 119 9.60 4.41 -6.61
CA ASP A 119 8.91 3.62 -7.62
C ASP A 119 8.32 2.37 -6.94
N VAL A 120 7.06 2.52 -6.53
CA VAL A 120 6.27 1.47 -5.91
C VAL A 120 6.04 0.43 -6.98
N CYS A 121 6.28 -0.83 -6.68
CA CYS A 121 6.02 -1.91 -7.60
C CYS A 121 4.57 -1.89 -8.07
N HIS A 122 4.36 -1.42 -9.30
CA HIS A 122 3.07 -1.40 -9.97
C HIS A 122 2.99 -2.73 -10.74
N ASN A 123 2.21 -3.69 -10.25
CA ASN A 123 1.76 -4.80 -11.09
C ASN A 123 0.79 -4.29 -12.16
#